data_AF-A0A7C5Y9U7-F1
#
_entry.id   AF-A0A7C5Y9U7-F1
#
_cell.length_a   1.000
_cell.length_b   1.000
_cell.length_c   1.000
_cell.angle_alpha   90.00
_cell.angle_beta   90.00
_cell.angle_gamma   90.00
#
_symmetry.space_group_name_H-M   'P 1'
#
loop_
_entity.id
_entity.type
_entity.pdbx_description
1 polymer ?
#
loop_
_entity_poly.entity_id
_entity_poly.type
_entity_poly.pdbx_seq_one_letter_code
_entity_poly.pdbx_strand_id
1 'polypeptide(L)'
;MDERPIEELSPEELKAKVDELIDYVLEGEPRAEQWREWRLALEERLNHILDMCSRGIVEFEDLEGVIKDLEEKIKVLREQEIITEFIEQQVHAIIGKVMLEKALQEELETS
;
A
#
# COMPACT_ATOMS: atom_id res chain seq x y z
N MET A 1 -23.29 2.63 4.90
CA MET A 1 -22.36 1.96 5.83
C MET A 1 -23.15 0.87 6.53
N ASP A 2 -22.67 -0.37 6.49
CA ASP A 2 -23.19 -1.41 7.37
C ASP A 2 -22.92 -0.99 8.83
N GLU A 3 -23.99 -0.96 9.64
CA GLU A 3 -24.01 -0.51 11.04
C GLU A 3 -23.90 -1.67 12.02
N ARG A 4 -23.87 -2.92 11.52
CA ARG A 4 -23.65 -4.09 12.38
C ARG A 4 -22.32 -4.00 13.11
N PRO A 5 -22.24 -4.47 14.37
CA PRO A 5 -20.98 -4.63 15.06
C PRO A 5 -20.00 -5.47 14.23
N ILE A 6 -18.73 -5.08 14.23
CA ILE A 6 -17.67 -5.74 13.44
C ILE A 6 -17.61 -7.23 13.81
N GLU A 7 -17.89 -7.51 15.09
CA GLU A 7 -17.98 -8.81 15.75
C GLU A 7 -19.01 -9.77 15.16
N GLU A 8 -20.02 -9.27 14.45
CA GLU A 8 -21.12 -10.06 13.87
C GLU A 8 -20.91 -10.35 12.37
N LEU A 9 -19.82 -9.85 11.80
CA LEU A 9 -19.51 -10.01 10.38
C LEU A 9 -18.89 -11.37 10.09
N SER A 10 -19.27 -11.97 8.95
CA SER A 10 -18.54 -13.11 8.40
C SER A 10 -17.09 -12.71 8.05
N PRO A 11 -16.15 -13.66 7.89
CA PRO A 11 -14.78 -13.34 7.46
C PRO A 11 -14.71 -12.51 6.17
N GLU A 12 -15.59 -12.80 5.20
CA GLU A 12 -15.68 -12.06 3.94
C GLU A 12 -16.25 -10.64 4.13
N GLU A 13 -17.29 -10.50 4.96
CA GLU A 13 -17.87 -9.20 5.30
C GLU A 13 -16.89 -8.34 6.09
N LEU A 14 -16.13 -8.95 7.01
CA LEU A 14 -15.09 -8.31 7.79
C LEU A 14 -13.98 -7.80 6.88
N LYS A 15 -13.54 -8.61 5.92
CA LYS A 15 -12.54 -8.19 4.92
C LYS A 15 -13.05 -6.97 4.14
N ALA A 16 -14.27 -7.02 3.63
CA ALA A 16 -14.86 -5.89 2.91
C ALA A 16 -14.95 -4.63 3.79
N LYS A 17 -15.29 -4.78 5.08
CA LYS A 17 -15.34 -3.67 6.02
C LYS A 17 -13.95 -3.08 6.30
N VAL A 18 -12.93 -3.91 6.41
CA VAL A 18 -11.53 -3.47 6.53
C VAL A 18 -11.11 -2.69 5.30
N ASP A 19 -11.44 -3.19 4.12
CA ASP A 19 -11.16 -2.49 2.86
C ASP A 19 -11.87 -1.12 2.83
N GLU A 20 -13.16 -1.05 3.18
CA GLU A 20 -13.89 0.23 3.31
C GLU A 20 -13.24 1.20 4.29
N LEU A 21 -12.77 0.71 5.45
CA LEU A 21 -12.13 1.54 6.47
C LEU A 21 -10.79 2.09 5.97
N ILE A 22 -10.01 1.27 5.27
CA ILE A 22 -8.77 1.74 4.66
C ILE A 22 -9.08 2.81 3.60
N ASP A 23 -10.04 2.57 2.70
CA ASP A 23 -10.41 3.57 1.68
C ASP A 23 -10.88 4.88 2.31
N TYR A 24 -11.63 4.78 3.42
CA TYR A 24 -12.07 5.94 4.17
C TYR A 24 -10.89 6.73 4.77
N VAL A 25 -9.92 6.04 5.39
CA VAL A 25 -8.74 6.69 6.00
C VAL A 25 -7.81 7.28 4.94
N LEU A 26 -7.71 6.65 3.78
CA LEU A 26 -6.89 7.14 2.67
C LEU A 26 -7.54 8.30 1.91
N GLU A 27 -8.82 8.61 2.13
CA GLU A 27 -9.52 9.75 1.54
C GLU A 27 -9.41 9.82 -0.01
N GLY A 28 -9.34 8.66 -0.67
CA GLY A 28 -9.20 8.55 -2.12
C GLY A 28 -7.75 8.50 -2.62
N GLU A 29 -6.76 8.54 -1.72
CA GLU A 29 -5.37 8.24 -2.06
C GLU A 29 -5.21 6.75 -2.45
N PRO A 30 -4.27 6.44 -3.36
CA PRO A 30 -3.96 5.07 -3.75
C PRO A 30 -3.55 4.16 -2.57
N ARG A 31 -3.86 2.87 -2.71
CA ARG A 31 -3.35 1.80 -1.84
C ARG A 31 -1.84 1.62 -2.00
N ALA A 32 -1.20 1.04 -1.00
CA ALA A 32 0.24 0.77 -1.00
C ALA A 32 0.68 -0.05 -2.22
N GLU A 33 -0.14 -1.02 -2.62
CA GLU A 33 0.10 -1.84 -3.82
C GLU A 33 0.16 -0.99 -5.09
N GLN A 34 -0.73 -0.01 -5.26
CA GLN A 34 -0.74 0.85 -6.43
C GLN A 34 0.51 1.74 -6.50
N TRP A 35 0.95 2.29 -5.37
CA TRP A 35 2.20 3.05 -5.29
C TRP A 35 3.41 2.19 -5.68
N ARG A 36 3.44 0.94 -5.19
CA ARG A 36 4.47 -0.05 -5.52
C ARG A 36 4.51 -0.34 -7.01
N GLU A 37 3.37 -0.57 -7.65
CA GLU A 37 3.30 -0.81 -9.11
C GLU A 37 3.90 0.35 -9.91
N TRP A 38 3.52 1.59 -9.59
CA TRP A 38 4.07 2.77 -10.26
C TRP A 38 5.56 2.92 -10.02
N ARG A 39 6.03 2.66 -8.79
CA ARG A 39 7.46 2.70 -8.47
C ARG A 39 8.24 1.68 -9.30
N LEU A 40 7.78 0.43 -9.34
CA LEU A 40 8.43 -0.65 -10.08
C LEU A 40 8.49 -0.34 -11.59
N ALA A 41 7.42 0.24 -12.15
CA ALA A 41 7.43 0.66 -13.55
C ALA A 41 8.47 1.76 -13.84
N LEU A 42 8.66 2.71 -12.92
CA LEU A 42 9.71 3.73 -13.06
C LEU A 42 11.11 3.14 -12.86
N GLU A 43 11.29 2.20 -11.93
CA GLU A 43 12.56 1.49 -11.71
C GLU A 43 12.94 0.67 -12.94
N GLU A 44 12.00 -0.03 -13.56
CA GLU A 44 12.22 -0.77 -14.81
C GLU A 44 12.66 0.18 -15.92
N ARG A 45 11.99 1.32 -16.07
CA ARG A 45 12.37 2.34 -17.05
C ARG A 45 13.77 2.91 -16.80
N LEU A 46 14.09 3.24 -15.54
CA LEU A 46 15.41 3.72 -15.17
C LEU A 46 16.49 2.68 -15.49
N ASN A 47 16.26 1.41 -15.15
CA ASN A 47 17.17 0.32 -15.44
C ASN A 47 17.38 0.14 -16.96
N HIS A 48 16.32 0.28 -17.76
CA HIS A 48 16.42 0.21 -19.21
C HIS A 48 17.30 1.35 -19.77
N ILE A 49 17.11 2.58 -19.28
CA ILE A 49 17.94 3.73 -19.67
C ILE A 49 19.40 3.48 -19.29
N LEU A 50 19.68 3.04 -18.06
CA LEU A 50 21.05 2.76 -17.60
C LEU A 50 21.72 1.64 -18.42
N ASP A 51 20.99 0.59 -18.81
CA ASP A 51 21.48 -0.46 -19.70
C ASP A 51 21.84 0.10 -21.09
N MET A 52 20.98 0.94 -21.69
CA MET A 52 21.29 1.60 -22.96
C MET A 52 22.54 2.48 -22.87
N CYS A 53 22.68 3.25 -21.79
CA CYS A 53 23.87 4.08 -21.53
C CYS A 53 25.13 3.23 -21.43
N SER A 54 25.06 2.08 -20.75
CA SER A 54 26.19 1.15 -20.62
C SER A 54 26.65 0.60 -21.98
N ARG A 55 25.74 0.56 -22.96
CA ARG A 55 25.99 0.13 -24.36
C ARG A 55 26.37 1.30 -25.28
N GLY A 56 26.46 2.52 -24.77
CA GLY A 56 26.77 3.73 -25.53
C GLY A 56 25.61 4.22 -26.42
N ILE A 57 24.39 3.77 -26.16
CA ILE A 57 23.18 4.23 -26.86
C ILE A 57 22.68 5.48 -26.15
N VAL A 58 22.57 6.59 -26.89
CA VAL A 58 22.05 7.87 -26.39
C VAL A 58 20.66 8.08 -26.97
N GLU A 59 19.64 7.92 -26.13
CA GLU A 59 18.23 8.14 -26.51
C GLU A 59 17.77 9.57 -26.21
N PHE A 60 18.35 10.22 -25.20
CA PHE A 60 17.95 11.55 -24.72
C PHE A 60 19.10 12.55 -24.84
N GLU A 61 18.78 13.78 -25.24
CA GLU A 61 19.76 14.89 -25.27
C GLU A 61 20.20 15.29 -23.85
N ASP A 62 19.28 15.29 -22.88
CA ASP A 62 19.55 15.54 -21.46
C ASP A 62 19.33 14.27 -20.63
N LEU A 63 20.26 13.32 -20.79
CA LEU A 63 20.19 12.02 -20.12
C LEU A 63 20.33 12.13 -18.60
N GLU A 64 21.23 12.99 -18.11
CA GLU A 64 21.48 13.18 -16.68
C GLU A 64 20.24 13.79 -15.99
N GLY A 65 19.60 14.77 -16.63
CA GLY A 65 18.33 15.32 -16.15
C GLY A 65 17.23 14.27 -16.05
N VAL A 66 17.06 13.44 -17.09
CA VAL A 66 16.05 12.37 -17.09
C VAL A 66 16.29 11.33 -16.00
N ILE A 67 17.55 10.91 -15.79
CA ILE A 67 17.90 9.96 -14.73
C ILE A 67 17.56 10.55 -13.36
N LYS A 68 17.98 11.78 -13.09
CA LYS A 68 17.74 12.45 -11.81
C LYS A 68 16.25 12.62 -11.53
N ASP A 69 15.47 13.02 -12.53
CA ASP A 69 14.01 13.16 -12.42
C ASP A 69 13.33 11.82 -12.10
N LEU A 70 13.79 10.72 -12.71
CA LEU A 70 13.27 9.37 -12.41
C LEU A 70 13.63 8.94 -11.00
N GLU A 71 14.86 9.14 -10.56
CA GLU A 71 15.30 8.82 -9.19
C GLU A 71 14.49 9.57 -8.14
N GLU A 72 14.22 10.87 -8.35
CA GLU A 72 13.41 11.67 -7.44
C GLU A 72 11.96 11.16 -7.37
N LYS A 73 11.35 10.86 -8.53
CA LYS A 73 9.99 10.29 -8.57
C LYS A 73 9.91 8.92 -7.90
N ILE A 74 10.88 8.03 -8.16
CA ILE A 74 10.97 6.72 -7.51
C ILE A 74 11.05 6.87 -5.99
N LYS A 75 11.87 7.82 -5.51
CA LYS A 75 11.99 8.11 -4.08
C LYS A 75 10.65 8.56 -3.49
N VAL A 76 9.95 9.50 -4.12
CA VAL A 76 8.63 9.96 -3.66
C VAL A 76 7.62 8.81 -3.62
N LEU A 77 7.55 8.00 -4.68
CA LEU A 77 6.65 6.84 -4.71
C LEU A 77 6.98 5.83 -3.61
N ARG A 78 8.26 5.63 -3.31
CA ARG A 78 8.68 4.75 -2.21
C ARG A 78 8.24 5.28 -0.85
N GLU A 79 8.35 6.59 -0.63
CA GLU A 79 7.89 7.23 0.61
C GLU A 79 6.37 7.09 0.76
N GLN A 80 5.59 7.33 -0.31
CA GLN A 80 4.14 7.13 -0.29
C GLN A 80 3.77 5.66 -0.05
N GLU A 81 4.42 4.72 -0.74
CA GLU A 81 4.22 3.28 -0.52
C GLU A 81 4.37 2.91 0.97
N ILE A 82 5.45 3.34 1.62
CA ILE A 82 5.73 3.01 3.02
C ILE A 82 4.70 3.63 3.96
N ILE A 83 4.32 4.89 3.74
CA ILE A 83 3.35 5.59 4.59
C ILE A 83 1.99 4.91 4.48
N THR A 84 1.53 4.63 3.26
CA THR A 84 0.25 3.96 3.03
C THR A 84 0.27 2.54 3.59
N GLU A 85 1.32 1.75 3.35
CA GLU A 85 1.46 0.40 3.89
C GLU A 85 1.37 0.39 5.43
N PHE A 86 1.99 1.37 6.08
CA PHE A 86 1.87 1.53 7.53
C PHE A 86 0.44 1.80 7.96
N ILE A 87 -0.29 2.70 7.28
CA ILE A 87 -1.70 3.00 7.58
C ILE A 87 -2.57 1.74 7.42
N GLU A 88 -2.41 1.02 6.31
CA GLU A 88 -3.14 -0.24 6.06
C GLU A 88 -2.90 -1.24 7.19
N GLN A 89 -1.63 -1.42 7.60
CA GLN A 89 -1.27 -2.29 8.72
C GLN A 89 -1.89 -1.86 10.06
N GLN A 90 -2.00 -0.55 10.32
CA GLN A 90 -2.66 -0.06 11.54
C GLN A 90 -4.16 -0.42 11.56
N VAL A 91 -4.86 -0.27 10.42
CA VAL A 91 -6.27 -0.66 10.32
C VAL A 91 -6.42 -2.16 10.58
N HIS A 92 -5.59 -2.99 9.94
CA HIS A 92 -5.59 -4.44 10.18
C HIS A 92 -5.31 -4.80 11.64
N ALA A 93 -4.35 -4.14 12.28
CA ALA A 93 -3.98 -4.40 13.67
C ALA A 93 -5.11 -4.05 14.65
N ILE A 94 -5.78 -2.91 14.45
CA ILE A 94 -6.91 -2.48 15.27
C ILE A 94 -8.05 -3.50 15.17
N ILE A 95 -8.40 -3.90 13.96
CA ILE A 95 -9.48 -4.87 13.73
C ILE A 95 -9.12 -6.26 14.28
N GLY A 96 -7.88 -6.71 14.08
CA GLY A 96 -7.39 -7.96 14.65
C GLY A 96 -7.43 -7.98 16.17
N LYS A 97 -7.14 -6.84 16.82
CA LYS A 97 -7.23 -6.69 18.27
C LYS A 97 -8.68 -6.83 18.76
N VAL A 98 -9.63 -6.14 18.13
CA VAL A 98 -11.07 -6.21 18.48
C VAL A 98 -11.58 -7.66 18.37
N MET A 99 -11.19 -8.37 17.31
CA MET A 99 -11.55 -9.77 17.10
C MET A 99 -10.99 -10.69 18.19
N LEU A 100 -9.73 -10.47 18.58
CA LEU A 100 -9.10 -11.26 19.64
C LEU A 100 -9.76 -11.03 21.00
N GLU A 101 -10.07 -9.78 21.34
CA GLU A 101 -10.75 -9.44 22.60
C GLU A 101 -12.13 -10.11 22.69
N LYS A 102 -12.89 -10.15 21.58
CA LYS A 102 -14.16 -10.85 21.50
C LYS A 102 -14.02 -12.36 21.71
N ALA A 103 -13.08 -12.99 20.99
CA ALA A 103 -12.88 -14.43 21.08
C ALA A 103 -12.52 -14.86 22.52
N LEU A 104 -11.69 -14.09 23.21
CA LEU A 104 -11.35 -14.32 24.61
C LEU A 104 -12.55 -14.17 25.55
N GLN A 105 -13.45 -13.21 25.28
CA GLN A 105 -14.67 -13.04 26.07
C GLN A 105 -15.63 -14.23 25.89
N GLU A 106 -15.81 -14.72 24.66
CA GLU A 106 -16.65 -15.90 24.36
C GLU A 106 -16.10 -17.17 25.04
N GLU A 107 -14.78 -17.38 25.06
CA GLU A 107 -14.14 -18.50 25.78
C GLU A 107 -14.37 -18.44 27.30
N LEU A 108 -14.34 -17.23 27.88
CA LEU A 108 -14.59 -17.03 29.31
C LEU A 108 -16.05 -17.23 29.70
N GLU A 109 -17.00 -16.90 28.81
CA GLU A 109 -18.44 -17.08 29.04
C GLU A 109 -18.91 -18.53 28.84
N THR A 110 -18.11 -19.35 28.14
CA THR A 110 -18.41 -20.77 27.86
C THR A 110 -17.67 -21.76 28.77
N SER A 111 -16.80 -21.28 29.66
CA SER A 111 -16.06 -22.04 30.70
C SER A 111 -16.70 -21.92 32.08
#